data_AF-A0A9D3AY41-F1
#
_entry.id   AF-A0A9D3AY41-F1
#
_cell.length_a   1.000
_cell.length_b   1.000
_cell.length_c   1.000
_cell.angle_alpha   90.00
_cell.angle_beta   90.00
_cell.angle_gamma   90.00
#
_symmetry.space_group_name_H-M   'P 1'
#
loop_
_entity.id
_entity.type
_entity.pdbx_description
1 polymer ?
#
loop_
_entity_poly.entity_id
_entity_poly.type
_entity_poly.pdbx_seq_one_letter_code
_entity_poly.pdbx_strand_id
1 'polypeptide(L)'
;MATINWSFYYQQLDKVTPLPVDCGRLCGSKCCTEWDNGAGVYLLPGEEQLFEGLAWCQTVPIPKIEAAFPGEYSYILQCRGKCPRSKRPLLCRTFPLTPHLKDGKDISLVFDEAGWFICPLVQLGELSRLDPRFVRQVLAVWRQLAEDQAIHSYILARSKEIDHSRNAPWKKLFF
;
A
#
# COMPACT_ATOMS: atom_id res chain seq x y z
N MET A 1 23.29 1.62 6.29
CA MET A 1 22.01 1.76 5.59
C MET A 1 21.54 3.19 5.79
N ALA A 2 21.22 3.92 4.73
CA ALA A 2 20.66 5.26 4.87
C ALA A 2 19.22 5.13 5.39
N THR A 3 18.87 5.90 6.42
CA THR A 3 17.51 5.91 6.96
C THR A 3 16.59 6.61 5.97
N ILE A 4 15.50 5.97 5.57
CA ILE A 4 14.47 6.55 4.69
C ILE A 4 13.83 7.75 5.39
N ASN A 5 13.79 8.91 4.72
CA ASN A 5 13.08 10.09 5.23
C ASN A 5 11.57 9.97 4.94
N TRP A 6 10.85 9.25 5.79
CA TRP A 6 9.41 9.02 5.62
C TRP A 6 8.57 10.30 5.58
N SER A 7 8.93 11.31 6.38
CA SER A 7 8.24 12.60 6.41
C SER A 7 8.23 13.30 5.06
N PHE A 8 9.34 13.22 4.31
CA PHE A 8 9.43 13.76 2.94
C PHE A 8 8.42 13.09 1.99
N TYR A 9 8.35 11.75 1.99
CA TYR A 9 7.42 11.02 1.13
C TYR A 9 5.95 11.21 1.54
N TYR A 10 5.67 11.31 2.84
CA TYR A 10 4.32 11.56 3.34
C TYR A 10 3.78 12.92 2.86
N GLN A 11 4.60 13.96 2.88
CA GLN A 11 4.23 15.30 2.42
C GLN A 11 3.87 15.31 0.93
N GLN A 12 4.61 14.56 0.11
CA GLN A 12 4.33 14.46 -1.33
C GLN A 12 2.96 13.83 -1.61
N LEU A 13 2.49 12.91 -0.77
CA LEU A 13 1.23 12.18 -0.96
C LEU A 13 0.03 12.76 -0.20
N ASP A 14 0.24 13.76 0.66
CA ASP A 14 -0.79 14.25 1.59
C ASP A 14 -2.01 14.82 0.87
N LYS A 15 -1.76 15.54 -0.23
CA LYS A 15 -2.77 16.31 -0.98
C LYS A 15 -3.37 15.59 -2.18
N VAL A 16 -2.88 14.40 -2.52
CA VAL A 16 -3.40 13.61 -3.65
C VAL A 16 -4.19 12.43 -3.13
N THR A 17 -5.33 12.12 -3.74
CA THR A 17 -6.20 10.98 -3.38
C THR A 17 -6.70 10.29 -4.64
N PRO A 18 -7.14 9.02 -4.56
CA PRO A 18 -7.56 8.27 -5.75
C PRO A 18 -8.65 8.97 -6.56
N LEU A 19 -9.51 9.74 -5.90
CA LEU A 19 -10.57 10.54 -6.49
C LEU A 19 -10.51 11.97 -5.92
N PRO A 20 -11.01 13.00 -6.63
CA PRO A 20 -11.08 14.37 -6.12
C PRO A 20 -12.07 14.55 -4.96
N VAL A 21 -12.86 13.51 -4.67
CA VAL A 21 -13.82 13.43 -3.57
C VAL A 21 -13.47 12.26 -2.66
N ASP A 22 -14.07 12.21 -1.47
CA ASP A 22 -13.91 11.09 -0.56
C ASP A 22 -14.42 9.78 -1.18
N CYS A 23 -13.50 8.92 -1.62
CA CYS A 23 -13.82 7.63 -2.22
C CYS A 23 -14.47 6.66 -1.22
N GLY A 24 -14.33 6.90 0.09
CA GLY A 24 -15.01 6.13 1.13
C GLY A 24 -16.53 6.16 0.99
N ARG A 25 -17.10 7.21 0.38
CA ARG A 25 -18.53 7.31 0.10
C ARG A 25 -19.05 6.21 -0.85
N LEU A 26 -18.19 5.62 -1.68
CA LEU A 26 -18.57 4.56 -2.61
C LEU A 26 -18.73 3.19 -1.93
N CYS A 27 -18.03 2.96 -0.81
CA CYS A 27 -17.99 1.65 -0.16
C CYS A 27 -18.23 1.70 1.35
N GLY A 28 -18.67 2.84 1.90
CA GLY A 28 -18.80 3.04 3.34
C GLY A 28 -17.47 3.00 4.08
N SER A 29 -16.38 3.41 3.44
CA SER A 29 -15.02 3.43 3.99
C SER A 29 -14.51 2.05 4.45
N LYS A 30 -14.90 0.97 3.76
CA LYS A 30 -14.58 -0.42 4.12
C LYS A 30 -13.07 -0.69 4.30
N CYS A 31 -12.20 -0.04 3.52
CA CYS A 31 -10.74 -0.16 3.72
C CYS A 31 -10.22 0.55 4.99
N CYS A 32 -11.02 1.41 5.60
CA CYS A 32 -10.74 2.05 6.88
C CYS A 32 -11.52 1.40 8.04
N THR A 33 -12.17 0.26 7.83
CA THR A 33 -12.81 -0.51 8.91
C THR A 33 -12.01 -1.77 9.20
N GLU A 34 -12.23 -2.37 10.36
CA GLU A 34 -11.80 -3.74 10.63
C GLU A 34 -12.73 -4.71 9.89
N TRP A 35 -12.53 -4.83 8.57
CA TRP A 35 -13.37 -5.65 7.70
C TRP A 35 -13.06 -7.15 7.80
N ASP A 36 -11.93 -7.48 8.43
CA ASP A 36 -11.50 -8.82 8.84
C ASP A 36 -10.76 -8.71 10.18
N ASN A 37 -10.69 -9.79 10.93
CA ASN A 37 -10.06 -9.80 12.26
C ASN A 37 -8.57 -9.46 12.13
N GLY A 38 -8.15 -8.38 12.79
CA GLY A 38 -6.78 -7.91 12.71
C GLY A 38 -6.43 -7.18 11.40
N ALA A 39 -7.43 -6.84 10.58
CA ALA A 39 -7.22 -6.06 9.37
C ALA A 39 -6.44 -4.76 9.66
N GLY A 40 -5.43 -4.53 8.84
CA GLY A 40 -4.55 -3.38 8.94
C GLY A 40 -3.72 -3.26 7.68
N VAL A 41 -2.69 -2.44 7.73
CA VAL A 41 -1.76 -2.27 6.61
C VAL A 41 -0.35 -2.56 7.05
N TYR A 42 0.40 -3.25 6.20
CA TYR A 42 1.83 -3.45 6.41
C TYR A 42 2.52 -2.08 6.47
N LEU A 43 3.49 -1.98 7.38
CA LEU A 43 4.44 -0.90 7.42
C LEU A 43 5.68 -1.30 6.63
N LEU A 44 6.21 -0.35 5.87
CA LEU A 44 7.46 -0.53 5.17
C LEU A 44 8.65 -0.45 6.15
N PRO A 45 9.81 -1.03 5.80
CA PRO A 45 10.98 -1.02 6.68
C PRO A 45 11.34 0.38 7.22
N GLY A 46 11.33 0.55 8.55
CA GLY A 46 11.64 1.81 9.23
C GLY A 46 10.45 2.77 9.38
N GLU A 47 9.29 2.46 8.80
CA GLU A 47 8.09 3.30 8.85
C GLU A 47 7.41 3.22 10.22
N GLU A 48 7.59 2.11 10.95
CA GLU A 48 7.05 1.86 12.29
C GLU A 48 7.41 2.92 13.32
N GLN A 49 8.58 3.54 13.18
CA GLN A 49 9.09 4.59 14.07
C GLN A 49 8.18 5.83 14.09
N LEU A 50 7.39 6.07 13.04
CA LEU A 50 6.46 7.19 12.97
C LEU A 50 5.19 7.00 13.81
N PHE A 51 4.93 5.77 14.27
CA PHE A 51 3.65 5.39 14.87
C PHE A 51 3.74 5.08 16.37
N GLU A 52 4.95 5.06 16.92
CA GLU A 52 5.18 4.82 18.33
C GLU A 52 4.45 5.87 19.19
N GLY A 53 3.69 5.39 20.18
CA GLY A 53 2.98 6.24 21.14
C GLY A 53 1.76 7.02 20.59
N LEU A 54 1.32 6.79 19.35
CA LEU A 54 0.17 7.49 18.79
C LEU A 54 -1.17 6.88 19.26
N ALA A 55 -2.04 7.71 19.85
CA ALA A 55 -3.32 7.25 20.43
C ALA A 55 -4.36 6.70 19.43
N TRP A 56 -4.20 6.93 18.11
CA TRP A 56 -5.20 6.57 17.09
C TRP A 56 -4.90 5.26 16.37
N CYS A 57 -3.73 4.66 16.61
CA CYS A 57 -3.30 3.41 16.00
C CYS A 57 -2.50 2.55 16.98
N GLN A 58 -2.30 1.29 16.60
CA GLN A 58 -1.34 0.40 17.22
C GLN A 58 -0.54 -0.31 16.14
N THR A 59 0.71 -0.62 16.44
CA THR A 59 1.60 -1.42 15.59
C THR A 59 1.69 -2.83 16.16
N VAL A 60 1.28 -3.82 15.37
CA VAL A 60 1.32 -5.23 15.74
C VAL A 60 2.51 -5.88 15.02
N PRO A 61 3.47 -6.48 15.74
CA PRO A 61 4.57 -7.18 15.09
C PRO A 61 4.08 -8.46 14.41
N ILE A 62 4.66 -8.77 13.26
CA ILE A 62 4.42 -9.98 12.48
C ILE A 62 5.54 -10.98 12.80
N PRO A 63 5.22 -12.27 13.03
CA PRO A 63 6.23 -13.31 13.21
C PRO A 63 7.23 -13.34 12.04
N LYS A 64 8.52 -13.57 12.32
CA LYS A 64 9.57 -13.62 11.28
C LYS A 64 9.28 -14.62 10.15
N ILE A 65 8.58 -15.73 10.44
CA ILE A 65 8.20 -16.73 9.44
C ILE A 65 7.15 -16.23 8.45
N GLU A 66 6.41 -15.18 8.81
CA GLU A 66 5.36 -14.53 8.01
C GLU A 66 5.82 -13.14 7.52
N ALA A 67 7.07 -12.75 7.78
CA ALA A 67 7.58 -11.45 7.40
C ALA A 67 7.68 -11.34 5.87
N ALA A 68 7.13 -10.25 5.33
CA ALA A 68 7.23 -9.93 3.91
C ALA A 68 8.66 -9.48 3.49
N PHE A 69 9.58 -9.35 4.47
CA PHE A 69 10.91 -8.78 4.30
C PHE A 69 12.00 -9.69 4.89
N PRO A 70 13.14 -9.86 4.19
CA PRO A 70 14.35 -10.38 4.81
C PRO A 70 14.97 -9.31 5.72
N GLY A 71 14.83 -9.46 7.03
CA GLY A 71 15.26 -8.47 8.03
C GLY A 71 14.26 -8.38 9.17
N GLU A 72 14.69 -7.93 10.36
CA GLU A 72 13.91 -8.06 11.58
C GLU A 72 12.58 -7.28 11.56
N TYR A 73 11.51 -7.99 11.99
CA TYR A 73 10.16 -7.53 12.30
C TYR A 73 9.43 -6.73 11.19
N SER A 74 8.46 -7.36 10.55
CA SER A 74 7.42 -6.63 9.81
C SER A 74 6.33 -6.20 10.81
N TYR A 75 5.71 -5.04 10.58
CA TYR A 75 4.64 -4.55 11.44
C TYR A 75 3.36 -4.33 10.62
N ILE A 76 2.21 -4.60 11.23
CA ILE A 76 0.90 -4.17 10.74
C ILE A 76 0.47 -2.97 11.58
N LEU A 77 0.10 -1.88 10.91
CA LEU A 77 -0.61 -0.79 11.54
C LEU A 77 -2.11 -1.06 11.52
N GLN A 78 -2.71 -1.07 12.69
CA GLN A 78 -4.15 -1.14 12.90
C GLN A 78 -4.64 0.22 13.40
N CYS A 79 -5.69 0.76 12.76
CA CYS A 79 -6.30 2.03 13.15
C CYS A 79 -7.81 1.85 13.36
N ARG A 80 -8.44 2.76 14.11
CA ARG A 80 -9.90 2.72 14.39
C ARG A 80 -10.76 3.38 13.30
N GLY A 81 -10.25 3.43 12.07
CA GLY A 81 -10.89 4.09 10.92
C GLY A 81 -10.95 5.61 10.94
N LYS A 82 -10.64 6.25 12.08
CA LYS A 82 -10.47 7.70 12.19
C LYS A 82 -8.98 8.03 12.36
N CYS A 83 -8.28 8.17 11.23
CA CYS A 83 -6.87 8.50 11.20
C CYS A 83 -6.62 9.83 10.45
N PRO A 84 -5.74 10.70 10.97
CA PRO A 84 -5.36 11.93 10.27
C PRO A 84 -4.63 11.56 8.98
N ARG A 85 -5.10 12.08 7.84
CA ARG A 85 -4.54 11.74 6.52
C ARG A 85 -3.03 11.98 6.46
N SER A 86 -2.57 13.10 7.03
CA SER A 86 -1.16 13.49 7.07
C SER A 86 -0.27 12.59 7.93
N LYS A 87 -0.83 11.66 8.70
CA LYS A 87 -0.07 10.62 9.41
C LYS A 87 -0.38 9.21 8.93
N ARG A 88 -1.13 9.00 7.85
CA ARG A 88 -1.38 7.64 7.34
C ARG A 88 -0.07 6.99 6.87
N PRO A 89 0.11 5.67 7.04
CA PRO A 89 1.21 4.93 6.44
C PRO A 89 1.14 4.98 4.91
N LEU A 90 2.27 4.74 4.26
CA LEU A 90 2.47 4.85 2.82
C LEU A 90 1.47 3.96 2.08
N LEU A 91 1.30 2.70 2.49
CA LEU A 91 0.37 1.79 1.82
C LEU A 91 -1.09 2.28 1.90
N CYS A 92 -1.51 2.89 3.03
CA CYS A 92 -2.82 3.56 3.10
C CYS A 92 -2.92 4.80 2.20
N ARG A 93 -1.81 5.46 1.88
CA ARG A 93 -1.80 6.66 1.01
C ARG A 93 -1.80 6.29 -0.46
N THR A 94 -1.15 5.19 -0.84
CA THR A 94 -1.01 4.76 -2.23
C THR A 94 -2.14 3.83 -2.66
N PHE A 95 -2.85 3.20 -1.72
CA PHE A 95 -4.08 2.43 -2.01
C PHE A 95 -5.08 3.29 -2.82
N PRO A 96 -5.67 2.77 -3.92
CA PRO A 96 -5.76 1.36 -4.32
C PRO A 96 -4.62 0.84 -5.20
N LEU A 97 -3.49 1.56 -5.29
CA LEU A 97 -2.37 1.21 -6.15
C LEU A 97 -1.19 0.65 -5.35
N THR A 98 -0.57 -0.37 -5.93
CA THR A 98 0.67 -1.00 -5.45
C THR A 98 1.74 -0.94 -6.55
N PRO A 99 3.03 -0.82 -6.22
CA PRO A 99 4.10 -0.85 -7.21
C PRO A 99 4.25 -2.26 -7.79
N HIS A 100 4.69 -2.34 -9.04
CA HIS A 100 5.01 -3.59 -9.74
C HIS A 100 6.22 -3.38 -10.66
N LEU A 101 7.16 -4.32 -10.65
CA LEU A 101 8.32 -4.35 -11.55
C LEU A 101 7.92 -4.95 -12.89
N LYS A 102 7.83 -4.08 -13.89
CA LYS A 102 7.72 -4.46 -15.28
C LYS A 102 9.09 -4.92 -15.79
N ASP A 103 9.13 -6.11 -16.40
CA ASP A 103 10.33 -6.73 -16.97
C ASP A 103 11.52 -6.83 -15.98
N GLY A 104 11.20 -6.85 -14.67
CA GLY A 104 12.18 -6.91 -13.59
C GLY A 104 13.01 -5.65 -13.37
N LYS A 105 12.70 -4.53 -14.05
CA LYS A 105 13.52 -3.31 -14.02
C LYS A 105 12.72 -2.03 -13.81
N ASP A 106 11.61 -1.86 -14.52
CA ASP A 106 10.87 -0.60 -14.50
C ASP A 106 9.72 -0.64 -13.50
N ILE A 107 9.62 0.37 -12.65
CA ILE A 107 8.50 0.50 -11.71
C ILE A 107 7.28 1.05 -12.45
N SER A 108 6.19 0.29 -12.32
CA SER A 108 4.85 0.60 -12.78
C SER A 108 3.86 0.53 -11.61
N LEU A 109 2.61 0.96 -11.82
CA LEU A 109 1.54 0.84 -10.83
C LEU A 109 0.48 -0.12 -11.35
N VAL A 110 -0.01 -0.96 -10.45
CA VAL A 110 -1.15 -1.85 -10.68
C VAL A 110 -2.13 -1.72 -9.52
N PHE A 111 -3.37 -2.18 -9.70
CA PHE A 111 -4.32 -2.25 -8.61
C PHE A 111 -3.89 -3.29 -7.59
N ASP A 112 -4.02 -2.94 -6.30
CA ASP A 112 -3.75 -3.86 -5.21
C ASP A 112 -4.91 -4.86 -5.08
N GLU A 113 -4.65 -6.12 -5.43
CA GLU A 113 -5.65 -7.19 -5.42
C GLU A 113 -6.24 -7.45 -4.02
N ALA A 114 -5.53 -7.07 -2.95
CA ALA A 114 -6.07 -7.11 -1.59
C ALA A 114 -7.36 -6.25 -1.46
N GLY A 115 -7.51 -5.25 -2.31
CA GLY A 115 -8.69 -4.40 -2.38
C GLY A 115 -9.90 -5.01 -3.10
N TRP A 116 -9.79 -6.18 -3.74
CA TRP A 116 -10.84 -6.71 -4.63
C TRP A 116 -12.22 -6.83 -3.97
N PHE A 117 -12.29 -7.29 -2.71
CA PHE A 117 -13.54 -7.47 -1.98
C PHE A 117 -14.00 -6.23 -1.18
N ILE A 118 -13.21 -5.15 -1.20
CA ILE A 118 -13.41 -3.98 -0.32
C ILE A 118 -13.39 -2.63 -1.04
N CYS A 119 -12.88 -2.55 -2.26
CA CYS A 119 -12.71 -1.31 -2.99
C CYS A 119 -13.30 -1.37 -4.40
N PRO A 120 -14.32 -0.56 -4.72
CA PRO A 120 -14.92 -0.54 -6.05
C PRO A 120 -13.96 -0.02 -7.13
N LEU A 121 -12.96 0.79 -6.76
CA LEU A 121 -11.93 1.26 -7.70
C LEU A 121 -11.01 0.12 -8.17
N VAL A 122 -10.70 -0.82 -7.28
CA VAL A 122 -9.93 -2.03 -7.63
C VAL A 122 -10.76 -2.94 -8.54
N GLN A 123 -12.05 -3.12 -8.24
CA GLN A 123 -12.95 -3.93 -9.05
C GLN A 123 -13.13 -3.37 -10.47
N LEU A 124 -13.23 -2.05 -10.60
CA LEU A 124 -13.33 -1.39 -11.89
C LEU A 124 -12.06 -1.58 -12.74
N GLY A 125 -10.88 -1.60 -12.12
CA GLY A 125 -9.63 -1.93 -12.80
C GLY A 125 -9.15 -0.91 -13.84
N GLU A 126 -9.77 0.26 -13.93
CA GLU A 126 -9.44 1.30 -14.92
C GLU A 126 -8.62 2.44 -14.30
N LEU A 127 -7.30 2.48 -14.56
CA LEU A 127 -6.43 3.57 -14.07
C LEU A 127 -6.87 4.97 -14.53
N SER A 128 -7.50 5.06 -15.71
CA SER A 128 -8.03 6.31 -16.27
C SER A 128 -9.16 6.94 -15.44
N ARG A 129 -9.76 6.17 -14.52
CA ARG A 129 -10.82 6.63 -13.61
C ARG A 129 -10.30 7.22 -12.31
N LEU A 130 -9.00 7.10 -12.04
CA LEU A 130 -8.35 7.71 -10.88
C LEU A 130 -7.89 9.13 -11.22
N ASP A 131 -7.71 9.97 -10.20
CA ASP A 131 -7.11 11.30 -10.38
C ASP A 131 -5.70 11.14 -10.99
N PRO A 132 -5.42 11.71 -12.18
CA PRO A 132 -4.12 11.58 -12.82
C PRO A 132 -2.95 12.13 -11.97
N ARG A 133 -3.22 13.12 -11.11
CA ARG A 133 -2.22 13.67 -10.17
C ARG A 133 -1.84 12.63 -9.12
N PHE A 134 -2.82 11.87 -8.64
CA PHE A 134 -2.60 10.77 -7.70
C PHE A 134 -1.74 9.68 -8.34
N VAL A 135 -2.11 9.20 -9.52
CA VAL A 135 -1.36 8.15 -10.23
C VAL A 135 0.09 8.57 -10.47
N ARG A 136 0.31 9.81 -10.97
CA ARG A 136 1.67 10.32 -11.21
C ARG A 136 2.49 10.46 -9.94
N GLN A 137 1.89 11.00 -8.87
CA GLN A 137 2.60 11.25 -7.61
C GLN A 137 2.94 9.95 -6.88
N VAL A 138 2.02 8.97 -6.88
CA VAL A 138 2.27 7.63 -6.34
C VAL A 138 3.41 6.94 -7.09
N LEU A 139 3.41 7.01 -8.43
CA LEU A 139 4.47 6.43 -9.25
C LEU A 139 5.83 7.09 -8.97
N ALA A 140 5.85 8.42 -8.87
CA ALA A 140 7.07 9.17 -8.57
C ALA A 140 7.65 8.79 -7.20
N VAL A 141 6.81 8.71 -6.18
CA VAL A 141 7.23 8.31 -4.82
C VAL A 141 7.76 6.89 -4.79
N TRP A 142 7.10 5.94 -5.45
CA TRP A 142 7.61 4.56 -5.51
C TRP A 142 8.93 4.44 -6.26
N ARG A 143 9.14 5.21 -7.33
CA ARG A 143 10.42 5.24 -8.06
C ARG A 143 11.56 5.77 -7.20
N GLN A 144 11.33 6.84 -6.44
CA GLN A 144 12.31 7.39 -5.51
C GLN A 144 12.61 6.42 -4.36
N LEU A 145 11.56 5.85 -3.76
CA LEU A 145 11.71 4.90 -2.66
C LEU A 145 12.49 3.64 -3.06
N ALA A 146 12.36 3.19 -4.31
CA ALA A 146 13.05 2.01 -4.80
C ALA A 146 14.56 2.17 -4.97
N GLU A 147 15.11 3.38 -4.79
CA GLU A 147 16.55 3.58 -4.66
C GLU A 147 17.08 2.93 -3.37
N ASP A 148 16.22 2.76 -2.35
CA ASP A 148 16.54 1.98 -1.16
C ASP A 148 16.47 0.47 -1.44
N GLN A 149 17.50 -0.27 -1.02
CA GLN A 149 17.60 -1.71 -1.30
C GLN A 149 16.51 -2.55 -0.63
N ALA A 150 16.09 -2.19 0.59
CA ALA A 150 15.03 -2.91 1.30
C ALA A 150 13.68 -2.68 0.62
N ILE A 151 13.41 -1.44 0.19
CA ILE A 151 12.20 -1.13 -0.59
C ILE A 151 12.26 -1.77 -1.98
N HIS A 152 13.39 -1.77 -2.67
CA HIS A 152 13.48 -2.48 -3.96
C HIS A 152 13.16 -3.97 -3.79
N SER A 153 13.66 -4.58 -2.70
CA SER A 153 13.39 -5.99 -2.36
C SER A 153 11.91 -6.22 -2.06
N TYR A 154 11.24 -5.28 -1.38
CA TYR A 154 9.78 -5.27 -1.21
C TYR A 154 9.06 -5.39 -2.56
N ILE A 155 9.37 -4.45 -3.46
CA ILE A 155 8.65 -4.32 -4.72
C ILE A 155 8.87 -5.58 -5.55
N LEU A 156 10.08 -6.15 -5.54
CA LEU A 156 10.36 -7.41 -6.21
C LEU A 156 9.54 -8.58 -5.64
N ALA A 157 9.49 -8.74 -4.32
CA ALA A 157 8.70 -9.80 -3.68
C ALA A 157 7.20 -9.64 -4.01
N ARG A 158 6.68 -8.42 -3.85
CA ARG A 158 5.28 -8.10 -4.15
C ARG A 158 4.93 -8.31 -5.63
N SER A 159 5.86 -7.97 -6.54
CA SER A 159 5.65 -8.18 -7.98
C SER A 159 5.54 -9.67 -8.32
N LYS A 160 6.39 -10.51 -7.71
CA LYS A 160 6.31 -11.98 -7.87
C LYS A 160 4.98 -12.54 -7.37
N GLU A 161 4.48 -12.07 -6.23
CA GLU A 161 3.16 -12.46 -5.71
C GLU A 161 2.04 -12.09 -6.69
N ILE A 162 2.07 -10.87 -7.21
CA ILE A 162 1.09 -10.38 -8.19
C ILE A 162 1.15 -11.23 -9.47
N ASP A 163 2.35 -11.48 -10.01
CA ASP A 163 2.53 -12.28 -11.22
C ASP A 163 2.09 -13.74 -11.02
N HIS A 164 2.38 -14.33 -9.86
CA HIS A 164 1.90 -15.66 -9.51
C HIS A 164 0.37 -15.70 -9.42
N SER A 165 -0.24 -14.72 -8.74
CA SER A 165 -1.69 -14.59 -8.59
C SER A 165 -2.39 -14.39 -9.94
N ARG A 166 -1.83 -13.60 -10.85
CA ARG A 166 -2.38 -13.37 -12.21
C ARG A 166 -2.30 -14.62 -13.09
N ASN A 167 -1.26 -15.42 -12.94
CA ASN A 167 -1.09 -16.66 -13.69
C ASN A 167 -1.81 -17.85 -13.05
N ALA A 168 -2.48 -17.66 -11.91
CA ALA A 168 -3.15 -18.72 -11.19
C ALA A 168 -4.31 -19.31 -12.05
N PRO A 169 -4.33 -20.63 -12.28
CA PRO A 169 -5.29 -21.26 -13.20
C PRO A 169 -6.75 -20.98 -12.85
N TRP A 170 -7.08 -20.87 -11.57
CA TRP A 170 -8.44 -20.66 -11.09
C TRP A 170 -8.99 -19.27 -11.41
N LYS A 171 -8.16 -18.25 -11.64
CA LYS A 171 -8.67 -16.93 -12.09
C LYS A 171 -9.28 -17.00 -13.48
N LYS A 172 -8.81 -17.89 -14.36
CA LYS A 172 -9.40 -18.13 -15.69
C LYS A 172 -10.78 -18.81 -15.66
N LEU A 173 -11.24 -19.26 -14.48
CA LEU A 173 -12.56 -19.85 -14.29
C LEU A 173 -13.60 -18.83 -13.83
N PHE A 174 -13.16 -17.68 -13.32
CA PHE A 174 -14.01 -16.59 -12.84
C PHE A 174 -13.86 -15.31 -13.68
N PHE A 175 -13.05 -15.35 -14.74
CA PHE A 175 -12.84 -14.31 -15.76
C PHE A 175 -12.78 -14.92 -17.15
#